data_AF-A0A9W4REK5-F1
#
_entry.id   AF-A0A9W4REK5-F1
#
_cell.length_a   1.000
_cell.length_b   1.000
_cell.length_c   1.000
_cell.angle_alpha   90.00
_cell.angle_beta   90.00
_cell.angle_gamma   90.00
#
_symmetry.space_group_name_H-M   'P 1'
#
loop_
_entity.id
_entity.type
_entity.pdbx_description
1 polymer ?
#
loop_
_entity_poly.entity_id
_entity_poly.type
_entity_poly.pdbx_seq_one_letter_code
_entity_poly.pdbx_strand_id
1 'polypeptide(L)'
;MVDGVEITWIGGNCPVQSEGTVDGLPYYFRARGMHWALEIEEAPGSTWRHEEPYGTGPFDAGWMPEDEALSFIEKAVGLFRSRGSGAAPSGADAEQ
;
A
#
# COMPACT_ATOMS: atom_id res chain seq x y z
N MET A 1 0.75 -9.91 10.59
CA MET A 1 1.90 -9.92 9.65
C MET A 1 1.61 -10.95 8.58
N VAL A 2 1.20 -10.48 7.42
CA VAL A 2 0.91 -11.30 6.24
C VAL A 2 2.20 -11.88 5.68
N ASP A 3 2.15 -13.11 5.18
CA ASP A 3 3.25 -13.70 4.42
C ASP A 3 3.65 -12.79 3.26
N GLY A 4 4.96 -12.63 3.04
CA GLY A 4 5.53 -11.83 1.96
C GLY A 4 5.55 -10.31 2.19
N VAL A 5 5.13 -9.81 3.36
CA VAL A 5 5.25 -8.39 3.72
C VAL A 5 6.41 -8.20 4.68
N GLU A 6 7.40 -7.40 4.28
CA GLU A 6 8.52 -7.01 5.14
C GLU A 6 8.44 -5.52 5.43
N ILE A 7 8.30 -5.15 6.70
CA ILE A 7 8.21 -3.75 7.11
C ILE A 7 9.60 -3.29 7.55
N THR A 8 10.16 -2.32 6.83
CA THR A 8 11.45 -1.72 7.20
C THR A 8 11.28 -0.60 8.21
N TRP A 9 10.18 0.14 8.11
CA TRP A 9 9.85 1.21 9.04
C TRP A 9 8.34 1.47 9.11
N ILE A 10 7.88 1.83 10.30
CA ILE A 10 6.53 2.35 10.55
C ILE A 10 6.62 3.41 11.65
N GLY A 11 5.88 4.50 11.49
CA GLY A 11 5.77 5.53 12.52
C GLY A 11 5.37 6.91 11.98
N GLY A 12 5.34 7.88 12.90
CA GLY A 12 5.01 9.28 12.61
C GLY A 12 3.76 9.76 13.35
N ASN A 13 3.77 11.01 13.81
CA ASN A 13 2.66 11.65 14.54
C ASN A 13 2.06 12.77 13.68
N CYS A 14 1.48 12.40 12.52
CA CYS A 14 0.98 13.28 11.45
C CYS A 14 2.03 13.63 10.37
N PRO A 15 2.19 12.79 9.32
CA PRO A 15 1.43 11.58 9.02
C PRO A 15 2.01 10.30 9.66
N VAL A 16 1.14 9.31 9.89
CA VAL A 16 1.57 7.92 10.11
C VAL A 16 1.99 7.36 8.75
N GLN A 17 3.16 6.74 8.71
CA GLN A 17 3.77 6.27 7.48
C GLN A 17 4.36 4.88 7.70
N SER A 18 4.47 4.12 6.62
CA SER A 18 5.22 2.87 6.64
C SER A 18 5.90 2.64 5.29
N GLU A 19 7.07 2.04 5.34
CA GLU A 19 7.87 1.63 4.19
C GLU A 19 8.27 0.16 4.36
N GLY A 20 8.48 -0.51 3.24
CA GLY A 20 8.87 -1.90 3.22
C GLY A 20 8.74 -2.53 1.85
N THR A 21 8.54 -3.85 1.83
CA THR A 21 8.30 -4.63 0.61
C THR A 21 7.07 -5.52 0.74
N VAL A 22 6.40 -5.76 -0.39
CA VAL A 22 5.33 -6.75 -0.58
C VAL A 22 5.76 -7.65 -1.71
N ASP A 23 6.01 -8.93 -1.42
CA ASP A 23 6.48 -9.92 -2.41
C ASP A 23 7.77 -9.46 -3.14
N GLY A 24 8.62 -8.72 -2.42
CA GLY A 24 9.86 -8.13 -2.96
C GLY A 24 9.68 -6.79 -3.69
N LEU A 25 8.45 -6.30 -3.85
CA LEU A 25 8.15 -5.01 -4.46
C LEU A 25 8.12 -3.90 -3.40
N PRO A 26 8.82 -2.77 -3.58
CA PRO A 26 8.77 -1.65 -2.64
C PRO A 26 7.35 -1.14 -2.44
N TYR A 27 6.98 -0.84 -1.19
CA TYR A 27 5.74 -0.15 -0.89
C TYR A 27 5.96 1.11 -0.05
N TYR A 28 5.03 2.06 -0.19
CA TYR A 28 4.90 3.22 0.67
C TYR A 28 3.46 3.37 1.14
N PHE A 29 3.27 3.42 2.46
CA PHE A 29 2.00 3.70 3.12
C PHE A 29 2.03 5.09 3.75
N ARG A 30 0.92 5.80 3.62
CA ARG A 30 0.75 7.11 4.24
C ARG A 30 -0.69 7.36 4.65
N ALA A 31 -0.89 7.71 5.91
CA ALA A 31 -2.16 8.17 6.46
C ALA A 31 -2.07 9.66 6.85
N ARG A 32 -2.88 10.50 6.20
CA ARG A 32 -2.87 11.95 6.43
C ARG A 32 -4.25 12.57 6.21
N GLY A 33 -4.64 13.49 7.08
CA GLY A 33 -5.90 14.20 6.96
C GLY A 33 -7.06 13.26 7.19
N MET A 34 -7.79 12.94 6.11
CA MET A 34 -9.01 12.11 6.13
C MET A 34 -8.90 10.84 5.29
N HIS A 35 -7.69 10.46 4.88
CA HIS A 35 -7.47 9.27 4.05
C HIS A 35 -6.13 8.60 4.38
N TRP A 36 -6.05 7.33 4.00
CA TRP A 36 -4.80 6.61 3.87
C TRP A 36 -4.62 6.12 2.44
N ALA A 37 -3.37 5.90 2.05
CA ALA A 37 -3.03 5.31 0.77
C ALA A 37 -1.89 4.30 0.93
N LEU A 38 -1.92 3.25 0.12
CA LEU A 38 -0.81 2.33 -0.11
C LEU A 38 -0.41 2.39 -1.58
N GLU A 39 0.88 2.55 -1.81
CA GLU A 39 1.51 2.53 -3.12
C GLU A 39 2.48 1.34 -3.17
N ILE A 40 2.43 0.54 -4.24
CA ILE A 40 3.34 -0.60 -4.49
C ILE A 40 3.99 -0.38 -5.85
N GLU A 41 5.31 -0.29 -5.90
CA GLU A 41 6.08 -0.11 -7.13
C GLU A 41 6.30 -1.47 -7.81
N GLU A 42 5.58 -1.72 -8.91
CA GLU A 42 5.69 -2.96 -9.68
C GLU A 42 6.89 -2.93 -10.64
N ALA A 43 7.18 -1.75 -11.19
CA ALA A 43 8.32 -1.47 -12.05
C ALA A 43 8.56 0.06 -12.11
N PRO A 44 9.73 0.53 -12.58
CA PRO A 44 9.96 1.96 -12.78
C PRO A 44 8.86 2.60 -13.65
N GLY A 45 8.09 3.52 -13.07
CA GLY A 45 6.97 4.19 -13.74
C GLY A 45 5.64 3.42 -13.73
N SER A 46 5.56 2.27 -13.05
CA SER A 46 4.35 1.49 -12.84
C SER A 46 4.11 1.28 -11.35
N THR A 47 3.17 2.04 -10.80
CA THR A 47 2.81 1.99 -9.37
C THR A 47 1.35 1.64 -9.22
N TRP A 48 1.08 0.55 -8.50
CA TRP A 48 -0.27 0.29 -8.03
C TRP A 48 -0.56 1.17 -6.83
N ARG A 49 -1.73 1.81 -6.82
CA ARG A 49 -2.17 2.68 -5.72
C ARG A 49 -3.57 2.28 -5.28
N HIS A 50 -3.76 2.22 -3.97
CA HIS A 50 -5.07 2.11 -3.34
C HIS A 50 -5.21 3.16 -2.25
N GLU A 51 -6.38 3.79 -2.17
CA GLU A 51 -6.68 4.82 -1.18
C GLU A 51 -8.11 4.69 -0.65
N GLU A 52 -8.29 5.00 0.63
CA GLU A 52 -9.60 4.99 1.28
C GLU A 52 -9.74 6.14 2.27
N PRO A 53 -10.99 6.62 2.49
CA PRO A 53 -11.28 7.56 3.56
C PRO A 53 -11.07 6.92 4.93
N TYR A 54 -10.70 7.74 5.92
CA TYR A 54 -10.51 7.33 7.29
C TYR A 54 -10.96 8.40 8.29
N GLY A 55 -11.61 7.94 9.34
CA GLY A 55 -12.14 8.78 10.41
C GLY A 55 -13.33 9.63 9.97
N THR A 56 -13.67 10.61 10.81
CA THR A 56 -14.78 11.55 10.59
C THR A 56 -14.33 13.01 10.73
N GLY A 57 -13.25 13.25 11.44
CA GLY A 57 -12.59 14.55 11.58
C GLY A 57 -11.50 14.80 10.53
N PRO A 58 -11.11 16.07 10.34
CA PRO A 58 -10.21 16.49 9.26
C PRO A 58 -8.75 15.98 9.39
N PHE A 59 -8.37 15.43 10.53
CA PHE A 59 -6.99 15.03 10.83
C PHE A 59 -6.87 13.61 11.38
N ASP A 60 -7.96 12.86 11.44
CA ASP A 60 -8.03 11.56 12.11
C ASP A 60 -7.00 10.58 11.53
N ALA A 61 -6.78 10.60 10.21
CA ALA A 61 -5.83 9.70 9.56
C ALA A 61 -4.37 9.98 9.95
N GLY A 62 -4.05 11.21 10.34
CA GLY A 62 -2.70 11.56 10.80
C GLY A 62 -2.34 11.00 12.18
N TRP A 63 -3.33 10.52 12.93
CA TRP A 63 -3.21 9.97 14.29
C TRP A 63 -3.64 8.50 14.38
N MET A 64 -3.70 7.83 13.23
CA MET A 64 -4.06 6.43 13.13
C MET A 64 -3.14 5.55 14.00
N PRO A 65 -3.68 4.67 14.85
CA PRO A 65 -2.88 3.69 15.56
C PRO A 65 -2.06 2.81 14.61
N GLU A 66 -0.84 2.44 15.00
CA GLU A 66 0.05 1.64 14.14
C GLU A 66 -0.54 0.26 13.80
N ASP A 67 -1.24 -0.39 14.73
CA ASP A 67 -1.94 -1.66 14.51
C ASP A 67 -3.09 -1.55 13.49
N GLU A 68 -3.76 -0.40 13.47
CA GLU A 68 -4.77 -0.11 12.46
C GLU A 68 -4.14 0.19 11.10
N ALA A 69 -3.03 0.94 11.06
CA ALA A 69 -2.24 1.15 9.85
C ALA A 69 -1.75 -0.18 9.25
N LEU A 70 -1.25 -1.09 10.10
CA LEU A 70 -0.90 -2.45 9.69
C LEU A 70 -2.10 -3.16 9.06
N SER A 71 -3.27 -3.13 9.71
CA SER A 71 -4.49 -3.77 9.18
C SER A 71 -4.91 -3.23 7.81
N PHE A 72 -4.73 -1.94 7.53
CA PHE A 72 -4.99 -1.36 6.20
C PHE A 72 -3.95 -1.76 5.16
N ILE A 73 -2.67 -1.86 5.55
CA ILE A 73 -1.62 -2.41 4.68
C ILE A 73 -2.00 -3.85 4.31
N GLU A 74 -2.37 -4.69 5.30
CA GLU A 74 -2.78 -6.09 5.04
C GLU A 74 -3.98 -6.16 4.08
N LYS A 75 -4.99 -5.30 4.28
CA LYS A 75 -6.15 -5.20 3.39
C LYS A 75 -5.75 -4.84 1.96
N ALA A 76 -4.95 -3.79 1.79
CA ALA A 76 -4.55 -3.30 0.47
C ALA A 76 -3.64 -4.31 -0.25
N VAL A 77 -2.76 -5.00 0.45
CA VAL A 77 -1.97 -6.12 -0.10
C VAL A 77 -2.90 -7.24 -0.59
N GLY A 78 -3.96 -7.56 0.13
CA GLY A 78 -4.98 -8.51 -0.32
C GLY A 78 -5.63 -8.09 -1.65
N LEU A 79 -5.93 -6.80 -1.82
CA LEU A 79 -6.47 -6.25 -3.08
C LEU A 79 -5.44 -6.33 -4.22
N PHE A 80 -4.19 -5.96 -3.93
CA PHE A 80 -3.08 -6.04 -4.88
C PHE A 80 -2.88 -7.47 -5.41
N ARG A 81 -2.82 -8.45 -4.51
CA ARG A 81 -2.67 -9.88 -4.89
C ARG A 81 -3.89 -10.41 -5.65
N SER A 82 -5.09 -9.95 -5.27
CA SER A 82 -6.33 -10.35 -5.95
C SER A 82 -6.44 -9.77 -7.35
N ARG A 83 -5.85 -8.59 -7.62
CA ARG A 83 -5.73 -8.02 -8.97
C ARG A 83 -4.90 -8.94 -9.88
N GLY A 84 -3.78 -9.46 -9.38
CA GLY A 84 -2.90 -10.38 -10.12
C GLY A 84 -3.55 -11.71 -10.49
N SER A 85 -4.60 -12.13 -9.77
CA SER A 85 -5.41 -13.30 -10.13
C SER A 85 -6.50 -12.99 -11.18
N GLY A 86 -6.62 -11.73 -11.62
CA GLY A 86 -7.61 -11.26 -12.60
C GLY A 86 -7.04 -10.51 -13.82
N ALA A 87 -5.71 -10.39 -13.97
CA ALA A 87 -5.09 -9.73 -15.11
C ALA A 87 -3.91 -10.54 -15.66
N ALA A 88 -4.15 -11.17 -16.82
CA ALA A 88 -3.21 -11.90 -17.65
C ALA A 88 -2.05 -11.01 -18.18
N PRO A 89 -0.95 -11.62 -18.70
CA PRO A 89 0.34 -10.97 -18.91
C PRO A 89 0.29 -9.94 -20.04
N SER A 90 0.79 -8.73 -19.79
CA SER A 90 1.01 -7.75 -20.86
C SER A 90 2.22 -8.17 -21.69
N GLY A 91 1.94 -8.58 -22.92
CA GLY A 91 2.90 -9.08 -23.88
C GLY A 91 4.01 -8.08 -24.21
N ALA A 92 5.22 -8.61 -24.29
CA ALA A 92 6.30 -8.07 -25.07
C ALA A 92 6.70 -9.17 -26.07
N ASP A 93 5.88 -9.36 -27.10
CA ASP A 93 6.28 -10.08 -28.32
C ASP A 93 5.59 -9.40 -29.50
N ALA A 94 6.30 -8.44 -30.08
CA ALA A 94 6.04 -7.91 -31.41
C ALA A 94 7.38 -7.57 -32.06
N GLU A 95 8.14 -8.60 -32.40
CA GLU A 95 9.14 -8.53 -33.46
C GLU A 95 9.06 -9.84 -34.26
N GLN A 96 8.48 -9.73 -35.47
CA GLN A 96 8.96 -10.22 -36.78
C GLN A 96 7.82 -10.27 -37.79
#